data_AF-A0A3D1HP39-F1
#
_entry.id   AF-A0A3D1HP39-F1
#
_cell.length_a   1.000
_cell.length_b   1.000
_cell.length_c   1.000
_cell.angle_alpha   90.00
_cell.angle_beta   90.00
_cell.angle_gamma   90.00
#
_symmetry.space_group_name_H-M   'P 1'
#
loop_
_entity.id
_entity.type
_entity.pdbx_description
1 polymer ?
#
loop_
_entity_poly.entity_id
_entity_poly.type
_entity_poly.pdbx_seq_one_letter_code
_entity_poly.pdbx_strand_id
1 'polypeptide(L)'
;MNSDNKVSDQSGARPGPVVYWLGVTLVIVGLINVTPAIPGWDGLWRSATGLDFFKIRRFPTEWLYPIVFVWMMIIVALSHSIWRAWREKSVLRRRFGLFLDVALVLAGLIISGTYLVELEAVCLLDVITGDRARLIAEALQSEVEYSELMGLPVPETADDPSCLNNTGGWLPLILFGSVLVFLGYNIKVWGLPLVLISIMIASYTFLTVMNWYVFGADGQNKYLVTILSSEEVRSLTSGREFVRDALVNNTAGLLGRFINILMLLVFPYIILGALFGRCAGGQALIKLAFSVTRNMRGGPAHAAVVSSAMFGTITGGPVVNVLSTGVLTIPMMLKRGFS
;
A
#
# COMPACT_ATOMS: atom_id res chain seq x y z
N MET A 1 -8.52 -18.58 -41.22
CA MET A 1 -7.89 -18.92 -39.94
C MET A 1 -8.17 -17.76 -39.00
N ASN A 2 -9.35 -17.80 -38.36
CA ASN A 2 -9.91 -16.69 -37.59
C ASN A 2 -9.45 -16.89 -36.14
N SER A 3 -8.35 -16.25 -35.74
CA SER A 3 -7.94 -16.23 -34.33
C SER A 3 -8.70 -15.11 -33.64
N ASP A 4 -9.64 -15.50 -32.79
CA ASP A 4 -10.33 -14.69 -31.80
C ASP A 4 -9.34 -13.92 -30.90
N ASN A 5 -8.79 -12.83 -31.41
CA ASN A 5 -8.23 -11.77 -30.58
C ASN A 5 -9.38 -10.85 -30.16
N LYS A 6 -10.24 -11.37 -29.27
CA LYS A 6 -10.87 -10.51 -28.27
C LYS A 6 -9.75 -10.02 -27.37
N VAL A 7 -9.04 -8.97 -27.81
CA VAL A 7 -8.39 -8.06 -26.87
C VAL A 7 -9.53 -7.60 -25.98
N SER A 8 -9.54 -8.14 -24.76
CA SER A 8 -10.61 -7.90 -23.80
C SER A 8 -10.75 -6.39 -23.64
N ASP A 9 -11.85 -5.86 -24.18
CA ASP A 9 -12.35 -4.53 -23.85
C ASP A 9 -12.68 -4.53 -22.35
N GLN A 10 -11.66 -4.36 -21.51
CA GLN A 10 -11.81 -4.06 -20.10
C GLN A 10 -11.95 -2.54 -19.88
N SER A 11 -12.04 -1.75 -20.96
CA SER A 11 -12.19 -0.30 -20.88
C SER A 11 -13.65 0.17 -20.67
N GLY A 12 -14.63 -0.74 -20.74
CA GLY A 12 -16.06 -0.42 -20.73
C GLY A 12 -16.92 -1.00 -19.59
N ALA A 13 -16.42 -1.92 -18.76
CA ALA A 13 -17.22 -2.50 -17.68
C ALA A 13 -17.28 -1.51 -16.50
N ARG A 14 -18.39 -0.77 -16.38
CA ARG A 14 -18.62 0.11 -15.22
C ARG A 14 -18.48 -0.71 -13.94
N PRO A 15 -17.65 -0.29 -12.98
CA PRO A 15 -17.59 -0.96 -11.68
C PRO A 15 -18.99 -0.98 -11.07
N GLY A 16 -19.33 -2.05 -10.37
CA GLY A 16 -20.59 -2.12 -9.64
C GLY A 16 -20.71 -0.92 -8.69
N PRO A 17 -21.95 -0.45 -8.41
CA PRO A 17 -22.17 0.80 -7.67
C PRO A 17 -21.44 0.83 -6.32
N VAL A 18 -21.36 -0.32 -5.64
CA VAL A 18 -20.63 -0.47 -4.38
C VAL A 18 -19.14 -0.17 -4.54
N VAL A 19 -18.48 -0.74 -5.54
CA VAL A 19 -17.03 -0.53 -5.78
C VAL A 19 -16.75 0.91 -6.18
N TYR A 20 -17.64 1.51 -6.96
CA TYR A 20 -17.55 2.91 -7.35
C TYR A 20 -17.57 3.82 -6.12
N TRP A 21 -18.58 3.69 -5.25
CA TRP A 21 -18.69 4.51 -4.05
C TRP A 21 -17.55 4.26 -3.06
N LEU A 22 -17.12 3.01 -2.87
CA LEU A 22 -15.94 2.71 -2.05
C LEU A 22 -14.67 3.38 -2.57
N GLY A 23 -14.44 3.34 -3.89
CA GLY A 23 -13.29 4.00 -4.50
C GLY A 23 -13.36 5.52 -4.39
N VAL A 24 -14.53 6.12 -4.65
CA VAL A 24 -14.75 7.57 -4.53
C VAL A 24 -14.50 8.04 -3.09
N THR A 25 -15.06 7.36 -2.10
CA THR A 25 -14.89 7.75 -0.69
C THR A 25 -13.42 7.59 -0.26
N LEU A 26 -12.74 6.51 -0.67
CA LEU A 26 -11.31 6.34 -0.39
C LEU A 26 -10.48 7.50 -0.94
N VAL A 27 -10.78 7.92 -2.17
CA VAL A 27 -10.12 9.03 -2.83
C VAL A 27 -10.39 10.36 -2.11
N ILE A 28 -11.64 10.61 -1.70
CA ILE A 28 -12.01 11.80 -0.92
C ILE A 28 -11.26 11.84 0.41
N VAL A 29 -11.21 10.71 1.13
CA VAL A 29 -10.45 10.60 2.39
C VAL A 29 -8.97 10.91 2.17
N GLY A 30 -8.37 10.36 1.09
CA GLY A 30 -6.99 10.67 0.70
C GLY A 30 -6.79 12.16 0.41
N LEU A 31 -7.67 12.78 -0.36
CA LEU A 31 -7.61 14.21 -0.67
C LEU A 31 -7.72 15.09 0.58
N ILE A 32 -8.69 14.78 1.45
CA ILE A 32 -8.87 15.46 2.73
C ILE A 32 -7.58 15.39 3.54
N ASN A 33 -6.95 14.23 3.63
CA ASN A 33 -5.70 14.03 4.34
C ASN A 33 -4.54 14.89 3.78
N VAL A 34 -4.54 15.14 2.47
CA VAL A 34 -3.50 15.89 1.73
C VAL A 34 -3.76 17.39 1.69
N THR A 35 -4.93 17.88 2.12
CA THR A 35 -5.25 19.32 2.02
C THR A 35 -4.15 20.19 2.66
N PRO A 36 -3.74 21.32 2.06
CA PRO A 36 -2.71 22.18 2.65
C PRO A 36 -3.22 22.86 3.93
N ALA A 37 -2.29 23.28 4.79
CA ALA A 37 -2.58 24.02 6.02
C ALA A 37 -3.10 25.43 5.76
N ILE A 38 -4.41 25.55 5.50
CA ILE A 38 -5.09 26.84 5.41
C ILE A 38 -5.30 27.39 6.83
N PRO A 39 -4.72 28.55 7.18
CA PRO A 39 -4.96 29.18 8.48
C PRO A 39 -6.45 29.45 8.72
N GLY A 40 -6.96 29.11 9.90
CA GLY A 40 -8.37 29.31 10.26
C GLY A 40 -9.36 28.25 9.76
N TRP A 41 -8.95 27.30 8.91
CA TRP A 41 -9.82 26.22 8.41
C TRP A 41 -10.34 25.32 9.54
N ASP A 42 -9.45 24.87 10.43
CA ASP A 42 -9.83 24.03 11.56
C ASP A 42 -10.74 24.79 12.53
N GLY A 43 -10.52 26.10 12.69
CA GLY A 43 -11.37 26.98 13.51
C GLY A 43 -12.76 27.20 12.91
N LEU A 44 -12.86 27.34 11.59
CA LEU A 44 -14.14 27.50 10.86
C LEU A 44 -15.02 26.26 11.01
N TRP A 45 -14.41 25.08 10.94
CA TRP A 45 -15.17 23.84 11.12
C TRP A 45 -15.52 23.55 12.58
N ARG A 46 -14.64 23.89 13.52
CA ARG A 46 -14.94 23.83 14.96
C ARG A 46 -16.13 24.72 15.30
N SER A 47 -16.17 25.95 14.77
CA SER A 47 -17.30 26.86 15.01
C SER A 47 -18.58 26.42 14.29
N ALA A 48 -18.48 25.77 13.12
CA ALA A 48 -19.64 25.28 12.38
C ALA A 48 -20.25 23.97 12.93
N THR A 49 -19.43 23.09 13.51
CA THR A 49 -19.87 21.75 13.97
C THR A 49 -20.01 21.62 15.49
N GLY A 50 -19.42 22.53 16.27
CA GLY A 50 -19.46 22.50 17.73
C GLY A 50 -18.69 21.33 18.37
N LEU A 51 -17.89 20.59 17.59
CA LEU A 51 -17.12 19.44 18.05
C LEU A 51 -15.62 19.79 18.06
N ASP A 52 -15.06 20.05 19.24
CA ASP A 52 -13.65 20.42 19.41
C ASP A 52 -12.66 19.31 19.02
N PHE A 53 -13.11 18.06 19.04
CA PHE A 53 -12.29 16.87 18.78
C PHE A 53 -12.12 16.54 17.29
N PHE A 54 -12.95 17.11 16.40
CA PHE A 54 -12.95 16.73 14.99
C PHE A 54 -11.86 17.47 14.20
N LYS A 55 -10.64 16.89 14.17
CA LYS A 55 -9.59 17.33 13.22
C LYS A 55 -9.96 16.84 11.82
N ILE A 56 -10.27 17.77 10.93
CA ILE A 56 -10.71 17.47 9.56
C ILE A 56 -9.54 17.10 8.65
N ARG A 57 -8.30 17.42 9.03
CA ARG A 57 -7.10 17.14 8.25
C ARG A 57 -6.03 16.45 9.10
N ARG A 58 -5.14 15.68 8.43
CA ARG A 58 -3.99 14.96 8.99
C ARG A 58 -4.49 13.99 10.04
N PHE A 59 -5.26 13.02 9.57
CA PHE A 59 -5.70 11.95 10.45
C PHE A 59 -4.47 11.26 11.04
N PRO A 60 -4.55 10.80 12.30
CA PRO A 60 -3.49 9.99 12.90
C PRO A 60 -3.12 8.84 11.96
N THR A 61 -1.87 8.83 11.51
CA THR A 61 -1.38 7.88 10.49
C THR A 61 -1.41 6.44 11.00
N GLU A 62 -1.26 6.29 12.31
CA GLU A 62 -1.32 5.03 13.07
C GLU A 62 -2.64 4.30 12.82
N TRP A 63 -3.74 5.05 12.70
CA TRP A 63 -5.09 4.50 12.49
C TRP A 63 -5.50 4.52 11.02
N LEU A 64 -5.13 5.60 10.31
CA LEU A 64 -5.54 5.78 8.93
C LEU A 64 -4.94 4.73 8.00
N TYR A 65 -3.65 4.41 8.15
CA TYR A 65 -2.94 3.50 7.26
C TYR A 65 -3.49 2.06 7.25
N PRO A 66 -3.69 1.40 8.42
CA PRO A 66 -4.26 0.05 8.42
C PRO A 66 -5.70 0.03 7.86
N ILE A 67 -6.51 1.04 8.18
CA ILE A 67 -7.89 1.13 7.67
C ILE A 67 -7.89 1.23 6.14
N VAL A 68 -7.04 2.10 5.58
CA VAL A 68 -6.96 2.28 4.14
C VAL A 68 -6.38 1.06 3.44
N PHE A 69 -5.42 0.37 4.04
CA PHE A 69 -4.91 -0.87 3.48
C PHE A 69 -6.01 -1.94 3.37
N VAL A 70 -6.79 -2.17 4.43
CA VAL A 70 -7.94 -3.09 4.40
C VAL A 70 -8.97 -2.65 3.36
N TRP A 71 -9.28 -1.35 3.32
CA TRP A 71 -10.22 -0.80 2.34
C TRP A 71 -9.75 -1.06 0.91
N MET A 72 -8.47 -0.84 0.61
CA MET A 72 -7.90 -1.15 -0.69
C MET A 72 -8.03 -2.64 -1.02
N MET A 73 -7.81 -3.54 -0.05
CA MET A 73 -7.97 -4.98 -0.27
C MET A 73 -9.41 -5.38 -0.58
N ILE A 74 -10.38 -4.76 0.10
CA ILE A 74 -11.80 -4.95 -0.20
C ILE A 74 -12.11 -4.49 -1.62
N ILE A 75 -11.61 -3.31 -2.03
CA ILE A 75 -11.81 -2.79 -3.39
C ILE A 75 -11.21 -3.76 -4.41
N VAL A 76 -9.99 -4.26 -4.20
CA VAL A 76 -9.30 -5.19 -5.11
C VAL A 76 -10.03 -6.54 -5.19
N ALA A 77 -10.48 -7.09 -4.06
CA ALA A 77 -11.27 -8.31 -4.02
C ALA A 77 -12.61 -8.13 -4.78
N LEU A 78 -13.25 -6.96 -4.65
CA LEU A 78 -14.51 -6.67 -5.33
C LEU A 78 -14.37 -6.23 -6.79
N SER A 79 -13.24 -5.66 -7.21
CA SER A 79 -13.04 -5.24 -8.60
C SER A 79 -12.47 -6.38 -9.45
N HIS A 80 -11.47 -7.09 -8.92
CA HIS A 80 -10.70 -8.09 -9.65
C HIS A 80 -10.97 -9.54 -9.23
N SER A 81 -12.03 -9.79 -8.45
CA SER A 81 -12.49 -11.11 -7.96
C SER A 81 -12.18 -12.27 -8.92
N ILE A 82 -11.41 -13.23 -8.41
CA ILE A 82 -11.06 -14.46 -9.12
C ILE A 82 -12.30 -15.36 -9.24
N TRP A 83 -13.18 -15.36 -8.22
CA TRP A 83 -14.46 -16.09 -8.27
C TRP A 83 -15.30 -15.69 -9.49
N ARG A 84 -15.42 -14.39 -9.77
CA ARG A 84 -16.15 -13.90 -10.94
C ARG A 84 -15.47 -14.26 -12.25
N ALA A 85 -14.14 -14.19 -12.29
CA ALA A 85 -13.36 -14.51 -13.48
C ALA A 85 -13.43 -16.00 -13.86
N TRP A 86 -13.62 -16.90 -12.89
CA TRP A 86 -13.70 -18.35 -13.12
C TRP A 86 -15.14 -18.89 -13.09
N ARG A 87 -16.13 -18.05 -13.42
CA ARG A 87 -17.54 -18.44 -13.43
C ARG A 87 -17.84 -19.63 -14.36
N GLU A 88 -17.12 -19.72 -15.48
CA GLU A 88 -17.29 -20.75 -16.51
C GLU A 88 -16.39 -21.98 -16.30
N LYS A 89 -15.54 -21.98 -15.26
CA LYS A 89 -14.65 -23.12 -14.94
C LYS A 89 -15.33 -24.10 -13.98
N SER A 90 -14.65 -25.22 -13.72
CA SER A 90 -15.13 -26.26 -12.78
C SER A 90 -15.48 -25.69 -11.40
N VAL A 91 -16.46 -26.31 -10.74
CA VAL A 91 -16.95 -25.91 -9.41
C VAL A 91 -15.82 -25.81 -8.39
N LEU A 92 -14.85 -26.74 -8.44
CA LEU A 92 -13.67 -26.73 -7.56
C LEU A 92 -12.80 -25.49 -7.78
N ARG A 93 -12.51 -25.14 -9.03
CA ARG A 93 -11.74 -23.93 -9.35
C ARG A 93 -12.49 -22.68 -8.93
N ARG A 94 -13.80 -22.64 -9.16
CA ARG A 94 -14.65 -21.54 -8.69
C ARG A 94 -14.54 -21.39 -7.17
N ARG A 95 -14.76 -22.45 -6.37
CA ARG A 95 -14.56 -22.45 -4.91
C ARG A 95 -13.17 -21.97 -4.47
N PHE A 96 -12.12 -22.42 -5.15
CA PHE A 96 -10.76 -21.95 -4.90
C PHE A 96 -10.60 -20.44 -5.16
N GLY A 97 -11.26 -19.90 -6.20
CA GLY A 97 -11.27 -18.47 -6.47
C GLY A 97 -11.91 -17.62 -5.36
N LEU A 98 -13.01 -18.08 -4.75
CA LEU A 98 -13.60 -17.38 -3.60
C LEU A 98 -12.75 -17.53 -2.35
N PHE A 99 -12.14 -18.70 -2.14
CA PHE A 99 -11.16 -18.86 -1.07
C PHE A 99 -10.02 -17.83 -1.19
N LEU A 100 -9.46 -17.63 -2.38
CA LEU A 100 -8.42 -16.61 -2.60
C LEU A 100 -8.92 -15.17 -2.40
N ASP A 101 -10.12 -14.84 -2.89
CA ASP A 101 -10.72 -13.51 -2.69
C ASP A 101 -10.91 -13.21 -1.18
N VAL A 102 -11.39 -14.20 -0.41
CA VAL A 102 -11.59 -14.09 1.04
C VAL A 102 -10.25 -14.06 1.77
N ALA A 103 -9.29 -14.91 1.38
CA ALA A 103 -7.96 -14.96 1.97
C ALA A 103 -7.24 -13.61 1.83
N LEU A 104 -7.38 -12.91 0.68
CA LEU A 104 -6.79 -11.58 0.50
C LEU A 104 -7.31 -10.56 1.52
N VAL A 105 -8.63 -10.50 1.71
CA VAL A 105 -9.23 -9.57 2.67
C VAL A 105 -8.84 -9.94 4.11
N LEU A 106 -8.86 -11.23 4.44
CA LEU A 106 -8.43 -11.72 5.75
C LEU A 106 -6.94 -11.43 6.01
N ALA A 107 -6.06 -11.65 5.04
CA ALA A 107 -4.65 -11.30 5.14
C ALA A 107 -4.45 -9.80 5.37
N GLY A 108 -5.23 -8.95 4.65
CA GLY A 108 -5.25 -7.51 4.87
C GLY A 108 -5.66 -7.11 6.30
N LEU A 109 -6.72 -7.73 6.83
CA LEU A 109 -7.18 -7.53 8.21
C LEU A 109 -6.15 -7.99 9.24
N ILE A 110 -5.55 -9.16 9.04
CA ILE A 110 -4.52 -9.72 9.93
C ILE A 110 -3.29 -8.83 9.95
N ILE A 111 -2.75 -8.43 8.79
CA ILE A 111 -1.62 -7.50 8.70
C ILE A 111 -1.93 -6.19 9.42
N SER A 112 -3.13 -5.64 9.19
CA SER A 112 -3.54 -4.36 9.78
C SER A 112 -3.73 -4.43 11.29
N GLY A 113 -4.30 -5.53 11.79
CA GLY A 113 -4.39 -5.79 13.22
C GLY A 113 -3.01 -5.97 13.84
N THR A 114 -2.14 -6.76 13.21
CA THR A 114 -0.77 -6.98 13.67
C THR A 114 0.02 -5.69 13.73
N TYR A 115 -0.15 -4.80 12.75
CA TYR A 115 0.45 -3.47 12.77
C TYR A 115 0.02 -2.65 13.98
N LEU A 116 -1.27 -2.62 14.31
CA LEU A 116 -1.76 -1.90 15.50
C LEU A 116 -1.27 -2.52 16.82
N VAL A 117 -1.01 -3.83 16.84
CA VAL A 117 -0.45 -4.53 18.00
C VAL A 117 1.03 -4.24 18.19
N GLU A 118 1.80 -4.15 17.10
CA GLU A 118 3.27 -3.98 17.12
C GLU A 118 3.74 -2.53 17.13
N LEU A 119 2.88 -1.58 16.74
CA LEU A 119 3.21 -0.18 16.65
C LEU A 119 3.30 0.45 18.05
N GLU A 120 4.48 0.95 18.41
CA GLU A 120 4.77 1.58 19.72
C GLU A 120 3.81 2.71 20.08
N ALA A 121 3.34 3.49 19.11
CA ALA A 121 2.39 4.58 19.34
C ALA A 121 0.98 4.11 19.74
N VAL A 122 0.63 2.83 19.55
CA VAL A 122 -0.71 2.30 19.81
C VAL A 122 -0.68 1.11 20.77
N CYS A 123 0.14 0.08 20.50
CA CYS A 123 0.19 -1.19 21.24
C CYS A 123 -1.22 -1.70 21.63
N LEU A 124 -2.03 -2.04 20.63
CA LEU A 124 -3.47 -2.28 20.80
C LEU A 124 -3.80 -3.29 21.92
N LEU A 125 -2.99 -4.34 22.09
CA LEU A 125 -3.21 -5.32 23.16
C LEU A 125 -3.00 -4.71 24.55
N ASP A 126 -1.97 -3.88 24.74
CA ASP A 126 -1.68 -3.21 26.01
C ASP A 126 -2.74 -2.17 26.38
N VAL A 127 -3.36 -1.55 25.37
CA VAL A 127 -4.52 -0.65 25.58
C VAL A 127 -5.74 -1.45 26.04
N ILE A 128 -5.98 -2.63 25.46
CA ILE A 128 -7.10 -3.50 25.84
C ILE A 128 -6.91 -4.09 27.23
N THR A 129 -5.68 -4.47 27.60
CA THR A 129 -5.37 -5.00 28.94
C THR A 129 -5.26 -3.92 30.01
N GLY A 130 -5.12 -2.65 29.62
CA GLY A 130 -4.94 -1.51 30.52
C GLY A 130 -3.50 -1.32 30.99
N ASP A 131 -2.55 -2.16 30.54
CA ASP A 131 -1.14 -2.08 30.89
C ASP A 131 -0.47 -0.81 30.39
N ARG A 132 -0.94 -0.28 29.25
CA ARG A 132 -0.35 0.91 28.62
C ARG A 132 -0.37 2.14 29.52
N ALA A 133 -1.48 2.37 30.23
CA ALA A 133 -1.61 3.51 31.13
C ALA A 133 -0.64 3.43 32.32
N ARG A 134 -0.42 2.22 32.84
CA ARG A 134 0.55 1.97 33.92
C ARG A 134 1.98 2.24 33.45
N LEU A 135 2.36 1.74 32.26
CA LEU A 135 3.70 1.92 31.71
C LEU A 135 4.01 3.38 31.39
N ILE A 136 3.05 4.14 30.85
CA ILE A 136 3.24 5.57 30.60
C ILE A 136 3.45 6.31 31.93
N ALA A 137 2.70 5.96 32.98
CA ALA A 137 2.87 6.57 34.30
C ALA A 137 4.25 6.27 34.91
N GLU A 138 4.72 5.02 34.77
CA GLU A 138 6.06 4.61 35.22
C GLU A 138 7.18 5.28 34.42
N ALA A 139 7.04 5.36 33.09
CA ALA A 139 7.99 6.05 32.23
C ALA A 139 8.08 7.55 32.58
N LEU A 140 6.92 8.22 32.76
CA LEU A 140 6.88 9.62 33.17
C LEU A 140 7.54 9.83 34.53
N GLN A 141 7.28 8.96 35.51
CA GLN A 141 7.94 9.04 36.81
C GLN A 141 9.46 8.92 36.68
N SER A 142 9.95 7.96 35.89
CA SER A 142 11.40 7.78 35.68
C SER A 142 12.06 8.98 34.99
N GLU A 143 11.37 9.63 34.04
CA GLU A 143 11.87 10.83 33.37
C GLU A 143 11.87 12.05 34.29
N VAL A 144 10.84 12.19 35.15
CA VAL A 144 10.78 13.24 36.16
C VAL A 144 11.92 13.09 37.16
N GLU A 145 12.14 11.89 37.71
CA GLU A 145 13.26 11.61 38.61
C GLU A 145 14.62 11.89 37.94
N TYR A 146 14.78 11.48 36.68
CA TYR A 146 15.99 11.77 35.91
C TYR A 146 16.20 13.28 35.69
N SER A 147 15.13 14.02 35.38
CA SER A 147 15.16 15.47 35.17
C SER A 147 15.53 16.21 36.45
N GLU A 148 14.97 15.80 37.60
CA GLU A 148 15.29 16.37 38.91
C GLU A 148 16.76 16.15 39.29
N LEU A 149 17.31 14.95 39.03
CA LEU A 149 18.73 14.64 39.26
C LEU A 149 19.67 15.48 38.38
N MET A 150 19.25 15.78 37.16
CA MET A 150 20.03 16.53 36.18
C MET A 150 19.78 18.05 36.21
N GLY A 151 18.88 18.53 37.08
CA GLY A 151 18.52 19.95 37.20
C GLY A 151 17.76 20.51 35.99
N LEU A 152 17.07 19.66 35.24
CA LEU A 152 16.29 19.99 34.05
C LEU A 152 14.82 20.28 34.42
N PRO A 153 14.08 21.06 33.60
CA PRO A 153 12.66 21.31 33.85
C PRO A 153 11.84 20.01 33.72
N VAL A 154 10.86 19.85 34.60
CA VAL A 154 10.01 18.67 34.67
C VAL A 154 9.28 18.44 33.33
N PRO A 155 9.42 17.27 32.70
CA PRO A 155 8.70 16.95 31.48
C PRO A 155 7.21 16.73 31.77
N GLU A 156 6.33 17.29 30.92
CA GLU A 156 4.86 17.10 31.02
C GLU A 156 4.37 15.82 30.31
N THR A 157 5.24 15.19 29.51
CA THR A 157 4.94 14.02 28.70
C THR A 157 6.14 13.08 28.65
N ALA A 158 5.90 11.78 28.68
CA ALA A 158 6.92 10.75 28.53
C ALA A 158 6.95 10.17 27.13
N ASP A 159 8.10 9.63 26.72
CA ASP A 159 8.22 8.86 25.49
C ASP A 159 7.35 7.59 25.56
N ASP A 160 6.87 7.15 24.38
CA ASP A 160 6.00 5.98 24.28
C ASP A 160 6.75 4.68 24.66
N PRO A 161 6.29 3.91 25.66
CA PRO A 161 6.95 2.69 26.06
C PRO A 161 6.80 1.59 25.00
N SER A 162 7.80 0.70 24.94
CA SER A 162 7.73 -0.52 24.11
C SER A 162 6.52 -1.40 24.48
N CYS A 163 5.92 -2.06 23.48
CA CYS A 163 4.75 -2.91 23.70
C CYS A 163 5.11 -4.16 24.53
N LEU A 164 4.41 -4.39 25.65
CA LEU A 164 4.57 -5.58 26.47
C LEU A 164 3.90 -6.80 25.83
N ASN A 165 2.62 -6.68 25.46
CA ASN A 165 1.88 -7.73 24.80
C ASN A 165 1.94 -7.52 23.28
N ASN A 166 2.88 -8.20 22.64
CA ASN A 166 3.05 -8.17 21.18
C ASN A 166 2.80 -9.56 20.57
N THR A 167 2.84 -9.64 19.24
CA THR A 167 2.58 -10.88 18.47
C THR A 167 3.74 -11.88 18.59
N GLY A 168 4.91 -11.41 19.05
CA GLY A 168 6.06 -12.24 19.40
C GLY A 168 6.53 -13.15 18.25
N GLY A 169 6.72 -14.43 18.56
CA GLY A 169 7.21 -15.43 17.61
C GLY A 169 6.25 -15.76 16.46
N TRP A 170 4.99 -15.35 16.53
CA TRP A 170 4.02 -15.56 15.44
C TRP A 170 4.14 -14.52 14.32
N LEU A 171 4.79 -13.39 14.58
CA LEU A 171 4.92 -12.29 13.62
C LEU A 171 5.51 -12.72 12.26
N PRO A 172 6.62 -13.49 12.18
CA PRO A 172 7.16 -13.94 10.89
C PRO A 172 6.19 -14.85 10.12
N LEU A 173 5.45 -15.73 10.81
CA LEU A 173 4.46 -16.63 10.19
C LEU A 173 3.29 -15.84 9.62
N ILE A 174 2.78 -14.87 10.38
CA ILE A 174 1.68 -14.00 9.96
C ILE A 174 2.07 -13.19 8.72
N LEU A 175 3.24 -12.54 8.75
CA LEU A 175 3.71 -11.72 7.64
C LEU A 175 3.94 -12.58 6.40
N PHE A 176 4.65 -13.71 6.54
CA PHE A 176 4.93 -14.61 5.43
C PHE A 176 3.66 -15.20 4.80
N GLY A 177 2.75 -15.72 5.62
CA GLY A 177 1.48 -16.25 5.15
C GLY A 177 0.67 -15.20 4.39
N SER A 178 0.64 -13.96 4.90
CA SER A 178 -0.03 -12.86 4.23
C SER A 178 0.66 -12.51 2.90
N VAL A 179 1.99 -12.38 2.87
CA VAL A 179 2.75 -12.11 1.64
C VAL A 179 2.49 -13.17 0.57
N LEU A 180 2.41 -14.45 0.92
CA LEU A 180 2.08 -15.51 -0.03
C LEU A 180 0.68 -15.35 -0.64
N VAL A 181 -0.31 -14.99 0.18
CA VAL A 181 -1.67 -14.71 -0.31
C VAL A 181 -1.66 -13.52 -1.26
N PHE A 182 -0.96 -12.44 -0.91
CA PHE A 182 -0.80 -11.26 -1.77
C PHE A 182 -0.15 -11.61 -3.11
N LEU A 183 0.98 -12.31 -3.10
CA LEU A 183 1.68 -12.73 -4.32
C LEU A 183 0.80 -13.67 -5.16
N GLY A 184 0.15 -14.65 -4.53
CA GLY A 184 -0.76 -15.58 -5.20
C GLY A 184 -1.94 -14.87 -5.87
N TYR A 185 -2.50 -13.83 -5.24
CA TYR A 185 -3.57 -13.04 -5.84
C TYR A 185 -3.10 -12.25 -7.07
N ASN A 186 -1.84 -11.79 -7.08
CA ASN A 186 -1.25 -11.03 -8.17
C ASN A 186 -0.93 -11.87 -9.43
N ILE A 187 -1.11 -13.20 -9.41
CA ILE A 187 -0.92 -14.08 -10.59
C ILE A 187 -1.72 -13.58 -11.80
N LYS A 188 -2.90 -13.01 -11.57
CA LYS A 188 -3.75 -12.48 -12.64
C LYS A 188 -3.20 -11.22 -13.29
N VAL A 189 -2.41 -10.43 -12.56
CA VAL A 189 -1.90 -9.13 -13.00
C VAL A 189 -0.48 -9.28 -13.55
N TRP A 190 0.41 -9.95 -12.82
CA TRP A 190 1.83 -10.10 -13.18
C TRP A 190 2.13 -11.38 -13.96
N GLY A 191 1.19 -12.33 -13.99
CA GLY A 191 1.40 -13.63 -14.60
C GLY A 191 2.05 -14.64 -13.66
N LEU A 192 1.87 -15.93 -13.99
CA LEU A 192 2.33 -17.05 -13.18
C LEU A 192 3.86 -17.14 -13.05
N PRO A 193 4.68 -16.94 -14.10
CA PRO A 193 6.14 -17.08 -13.99
C PRO A 193 6.77 -16.09 -13.01
N LEU A 194 6.37 -14.82 -13.07
CA LEU A 194 6.91 -13.78 -12.18
C LEU A 194 6.52 -14.04 -10.73
N VAL A 195 5.27 -14.39 -10.47
CA VAL A 195 4.81 -14.70 -9.11
C VAL A 195 5.52 -15.93 -8.54
N LEU A 196 5.76 -16.97 -9.34
CA LEU A 196 6.49 -18.16 -8.89
C LEU A 196 7.91 -17.82 -8.41
N ILE A 197 8.61 -16.97 -9.16
CA ILE A 197 9.95 -16.49 -8.78
C ILE A 197 9.86 -15.68 -7.48
N SER A 198 8.89 -14.77 -7.35
CA SER A 198 8.69 -14.01 -6.11
C SER A 198 8.38 -14.89 -4.91
N ILE A 199 7.50 -15.89 -5.07
CA ILE A 199 7.16 -16.86 -4.01
C ILE A 199 8.40 -17.68 -3.64
N MET A 200 9.20 -18.11 -4.62
CA MET A 200 10.43 -18.86 -4.37
C MET A 200 11.42 -18.04 -3.55
N ILE A 201 11.67 -16.78 -3.93
CA ILE A 201 12.56 -15.88 -3.20
C ILE A 201 12.01 -15.60 -1.79
N ALA A 202 10.72 -15.27 -1.67
CA ALA A 202 10.08 -15.01 -0.38
C ALA A 202 10.13 -16.24 0.55
N SER A 203 9.86 -17.43 0.01
CA SER A 203 9.94 -18.69 0.76
C SER A 203 11.37 -18.98 1.20
N TYR A 204 12.35 -18.73 0.33
CA TYR A 204 13.75 -18.86 0.69
C TYR A 204 14.12 -17.92 1.85
N THR A 205 13.79 -16.63 1.75
CA THR A 205 14.03 -15.65 2.85
C THR A 205 13.28 -16.00 4.14
N PHE A 206 12.12 -16.62 4.04
CA PHE A 206 11.39 -17.07 5.23
C PHE A 206 12.07 -18.29 5.88
N LEU A 207 12.49 -19.27 5.07
CA LEU A 207 13.21 -20.45 5.55
C LEU A 207 14.54 -20.08 6.20
N THR A 208 15.24 -19.04 5.70
CA THR A 208 16.47 -18.56 6.35
C THR A 208 16.20 -17.98 7.75
N VAL A 209 15.08 -17.28 7.93
CA VAL A 209 14.64 -16.78 9.25
C VAL A 209 14.18 -17.94 10.16
N MET A 210 13.49 -18.93 9.61
CA MET A 210 13.03 -20.12 10.34
C MET A 210 14.14 -21.09 10.70
N ASN A 211 15.28 -21.07 10.00
CA ASN A 211 16.46 -21.87 10.32
C ASN A 211 16.87 -21.71 11.79
N TRP A 212 16.76 -20.49 12.34
CA TRP A 212 17.00 -20.25 13.77
C TRP A 212 16.00 -21.01 14.67
N TYR A 213 14.70 -20.99 14.34
CA TYR A 213 13.65 -21.64 15.15
C TYR A 213 13.83 -23.15 15.28
N VAL A 214 14.50 -23.79 14.31
CA VAL A 214 14.73 -25.24 14.31
C VAL A 214 16.06 -25.62 14.95
N PHE A 215 17.13 -24.86 14.73
CA PHE A 215 18.49 -25.24 15.11
C PHE A 215 19.06 -24.48 16.32
N GLY A 216 18.38 -23.44 16.81
CA GLY A 216 18.84 -22.61 17.93
C GLY A 216 20.05 -21.73 17.56
N ALA A 217 20.60 -20.99 18.53
CA ALA A 217 21.67 -20.01 18.29
C ALA A 217 23.01 -20.66 17.88
N ASP A 218 23.35 -21.82 18.46
CA ASP A 218 24.67 -22.43 18.29
C ASP A 218 24.73 -23.49 17.16
N GLY A 219 23.56 -23.93 16.66
CA GLY A 219 23.44 -24.99 15.64
C GLY A 219 23.13 -24.48 14.23
N GLN A 220 23.16 -23.17 13.98
CA GLN A 220 22.69 -22.62 12.70
C GLN A 220 23.60 -22.98 11.53
N ASN A 221 22.99 -23.55 10.49
CA ASN A 221 23.70 -23.80 9.24
C ASN A 221 23.97 -22.47 8.50
N LYS A 222 25.23 -22.02 8.53
CA LYS A 222 25.71 -20.78 7.89
C LYS A 222 25.43 -20.74 6.37
N TYR A 223 25.36 -21.88 5.70
CA TYR A 223 25.10 -21.95 4.25
C TYR A 223 23.64 -21.69 3.88
N LEU A 224 22.73 -21.71 4.86
CA LEU A 224 21.33 -21.34 4.67
C LEU A 224 21.09 -19.85 4.93
N VAL A 225 22.11 -19.08 5.33
CA VAL A 225 22.02 -17.62 5.55
C VAL A 225 22.70 -16.95 4.35
N THR A 226 21.97 -16.09 3.63
CA THR A 226 22.48 -15.39 2.44
C THR A 226 22.37 -13.89 2.57
N ILE A 227 23.14 -13.17 1.76
CA ILE A 227 23.15 -11.70 1.63
C ILE A 227 21.75 -11.10 1.39
N LEU A 228 20.83 -11.81 0.72
CA LEU A 228 19.45 -11.33 0.53
C LEU A 228 18.65 -11.27 1.85
N SER A 229 19.08 -12.01 2.86
CA SER A 229 18.51 -11.99 4.21
C SER A 229 19.41 -11.17 5.14
N SER A 230 20.69 -11.51 5.30
CA SER A 230 21.65 -10.75 6.12
C SER A 230 23.09 -11.18 5.85
N GLU A 231 24.04 -10.26 6.09
CA GLU A 231 25.49 -10.56 6.04
C GLU A 231 25.95 -11.42 7.23
N GLU A 232 25.22 -11.39 8.35
CA GLU A 232 25.53 -12.12 9.57
C GLU A 232 24.45 -13.16 9.96
N VAL A 233 24.85 -14.08 10.83
CA VAL A 233 23.98 -15.10 11.45
C VAL A 233 23.01 -14.40 12.42
N ARG A 234 21.71 -14.38 12.11
CA ARG A 234 20.71 -13.64 12.90
C ARG A 234 20.37 -14.35 14.20
N SER A 235 20.29 -13.61 15.30
CA SER A 235 19.64 -14.06 16.54
C SER A 235 18.11 -13.99 16.41
N LEU A 236 17.35 -14.71 17.25
CA LEU A 236 15.88 -14.67 17.26
C LEU A 236 15.36 -13.22 17.40
N THR A 237 16.01 -12.46 18.27
CA THR A 237 15.67 -11.06 18.53
C THR A 237 15.91 -10.22 17.27
N SER A 238 17.07 -10.32 16.63
CA SER A 238 17.37 -9.52 15.43
C SER A 238 16.51 -9.91 14.21
N GLY A 239 16.17 -11.19 14.07
CA GLY A 239 15.25 -11.65 13.03
C GLY A 239 13.82 -11.14 13.21
N ARG A 240 13.34 -11.08 14.46
CA ARG A 240 12.02 -10.54 14.79
C ARG A 240 11.95 -9.03 14.60
N GLU A 241 12.95 -8.30 15.10
CA GLU A 241 13.03 -6.85 14.92
C GLU A 241 13.06 -6.47 13.44
N PHE A 242 13.76 -7.22 12.60
CA PHE A 242 13.73 -6.98 11.15
C PHE A 242 12.33 -7.14 10.54
N VAL A 243 11.60 -8.19 10.92
CA VAL A 243 10.24 -8.44 10.43
C VAL A 243 9.26 -7.39 10.96
N ARG A 244 9.43 -6.99 12.23
CA ARG A 244 8.68 -5.91 12.86
C ARG A 244 8.91 -4.60 12.14
N ASP A 245 10.17 -4.24 11.93
CA ASP A 245 10.58 -3.03 11.20
C ASP A 245 10.01 -3.02 9.76
N ALA A 246 10.08 -4.16 9.06
CA ALA A 246 9.47 -4.30 7.74
C ALA A 246 7.95 -4.06 7.73
N LEU A 247 7.25 -4.22 8.85
CA LEU A 247 5.81 -3.97 8.98
C LEU A 247 5.51 -2.54 9.46
N VAL A 248 6.13 -2.10 10.57
CA VAL A 248 5.74 -0.89 11.31
C VAL A 248 6.53 0.37 10.96
N ASN A 249 7.70 0.23 10.34
CA ASN A 249 8.58 1.37 10.08
C ASN A 249 7.89 2.41 9.17
N ASN A 250 7.86 3.67 9.60
CA ASN A 250 7.23 4.74 8.85
C ASN A 250 7.98 5.07 7.54
N THR A 251 9.31 4.91 7.53
CA THR A 251 10.17 5.30 6.40
C THR A 251 10.35 4.17 5.39
N ALA A 252 10.41 2.93 5.85
CA ALA A 252 10.72 1.76 5.01
C ALA A 252 9.70 0.61 5.10
N GLY A 253 8.78 0.65 6.06
CA GLY A 253 7.84 -0.42 6.31
C GLY A 253 6.72 -0.50 5.28
N LEU A 254 6.12 -1.69 5.19
CA LEU A 254 5.09 -2.04 4.22
C LEU A 254 3.82 -1.21 4.40
N LEU A 255 3.38 -0.92 5.62
CA LEU A 255 2.20 -0.07 5.85
C LEU A 255 2.55 1.41 5.93
N GLY A 256 3.72 1.76 6.48
CA GLY A 256 4.15 3.15 6.60
C GLY A 256 4.41 3.81 5.24
N ARG A 257 5.51 3.43 4.59
CA ARG A 257 5.98 4.09 3.36
C ARG A 257 5.01 3.92 2.20
N PHE A 258 4.50 2.71 2.01
CA PHE A 258 3.66 2.39 0.86
C PHE A 258 2.32 3.12 0.90
N ILE A 259 1.62 3.10 2.04
CA ILE A 259 0.34 3.80 2.18
C ILE A 259 0.55 5.32 2.16
N ASN A 260 1.64 5.81 2.75
CA ASN A 260 2.00 7.21 2.68
C ASN A 260 2.16 7.69 1.22
N ILE A 261 2.93 6.97 0.40
CA ILE A 261 3.10 7.27 -1.03
C ILE A 261 1.76 7.19 -1.76
N LEU A 262 0.94 6.18 -1.47
CA LEU A 262 -0.37 6.02 -2.11
C LEU A 262 -1.30 7.20 -1.82
N MET A 263 -1.38 7.62 -0.57
CA MET A 263 -2.26 8.71 -0.13
C MET A 263 -1.76 10.08 -0.56
N LEU A 264 -0.47 10.37 -0.33
CA LEU A 264 0.08 11.71 -0.52
C LEU A 264 0.46 12.01 -1.97
N LEU A 265 0.89 10.99 -2.71
CA LEU A 265 1.34 11.15 -4.08
C LEU A 265 0.31 10.54 -5.04
N VAL A 266 0.08 9.23 -4.96
CA VAL A 266 -0.63 8.51 -6.04
C VAL A 266 -2.06 8.98 -6.21
N PHE A 267 -2.87 9.07 -5.15
CA PHE A 267 -4.28 9.47 -5.29
C PHE A 267 -4.49 10.87 -5.86
N PRO A 268 -3.89 11.96 -5.31
CA PRO A 268 -4.06 13.30 -5.87
C PRO A 268 -3.63 13.36 -7.34
N TYR A 269 -2.50 12.72 -7.66
CA TYR A 269 -1.99 12.73 -9.02
C TYR A 269 -2.88 11.94 -9.99
N ILE A 270 -3.44 10.78 -9.61
CA ILE A 270 -4.36 10.03 -10.48
C ILE A 270 -5.59 10.87 -10.80
N ILE A 271 -6.15 11.58 -9.82
CA ILE A 271 -7.29 12.46 -10.02
C ILE A 271 -6.93 13.61 -10.95
N LEU A 272 -5.79 14.27 -10.69
CA LEU A 272 -5.29 15.36 -11.52
C LEU A 272 -5.08 14.89 -12.97
N GLY A 273 -4.49 13.70 -13.14
CA GLY A 273 -4.28 13.07 -14.44
C GLY A 273 -5.58 12.73 -15.16
N ALA A 274 -6.55 12.16 -14.46
CA ALA A 274 -7.87 11.86 -15.01
C ALA A 274 -8.64 13.13 -15.41
N LEU A 275 -8.58 14.18 -14.57
CA LEU A 275 -9.18 15.48 -14.86
C LEU A 275 -8.50 16.12 -16.07
N PHE A 276 -7.17 16.17 -16.09
CA PHE A 276 -6.40 16.79 -17.16
C PHE A 276 -6.54 16.05 -18.49
N GLY A 277 -6.63 14.71 -18.49
CA GLY A 277 -6.92 13.90 -19.68
C GLY A 277 -8.33 14.13 -20.25
N ARG A 278 -9.28 14.57 -19.41
CA ARG A 278 -10.63 14.97 -19.84
C ARG A 278 -10.72 16.45 -20.22
N CYS A 279 -9.83 17.30 -19.71
CA CYS A 279 -9.78 18.72 -20.04
C CYS A 279 -9.36 18.95 -21.50
N ALA A 280 -9.86 20.04 -22.10
CA ALA A 280 -9.52 20.45 -23.46
C ALA A 280 -8.01 20.67 -23.65
N GLY A 281 -7.31 21.13 -22.60
CA GLY A 281 -5.84 21.31 -22.60
C GLY A 281 -5.09 20.01 -22.84
N GLY A 282 -5.42 18.92 -22.15
CA GLY A 282 -4.75 17.63 -22.33
C GLY A 282 -4.94 17.06 -23.74
N GLN A 283 -6.13 17.23 -24.31
CA GLN A 283 -6.41 16.85 -25.70
C GLN A 283 -5.67 17.75 -26.72
N ALA A 284 -5.51 19.04 -26.41
CA ALA A 284 -4.77 19.97 -27.27
C ALA A 284 -3.29 19.62 -27.35
N LEU A 285 -2.66 19.23 -26.22
CA LEU A 285 -1.27 18.78 -26.19
C LEU A 285 -1.04 17.57 -27.09
N ILE A 286 -1.95 16.59 -27.04
CA ILE A 286 -1.89 15.41 -27.90
C ILE A 286 -2.02 15.82 -29.37
N LYS A 287 -3.00 16.67 -29.71
CA LYS A 287 -3.18 17.15 -31.09
C LYS A 287 -1.95 17.90 -31.60
N LEU A 288 -1.30 18.68 -30.75
CA LEU A 288 -0.04 19.37 -31.06
C LEU A 288 1.08 18.36 -31.32
N ALA A 289 1.27 17.38 -30.44
CA ALA A 289 2.25 16.32 -30.62
C ALA A 289 2.03 15.56 -31.95
N PHE A 290 0.78 15.26 -32.29
CA PHE A 290 0.41 14.68 -33.59
C PHE A 290 0.73 15.60 -34.76
N SER A 291 0.41 16.89 -34.67
CA SER A 291 0.69 17.84 -35.74
C SER A 291 2.19 17.93 -36.06
N VAL A 292 3.04 17.87 -35.03
CA VAL A 292 4.49 17.91 -35.18
C VAL A 292 5.05 16.59 -35.73
N THR A 293 4.48 15.44 -35.36
CA THR A 293 5.02 14.11 -35.68
C THR A 293 4.33 13.40 -36.85
N ARG A 294 3.27 13.97 -37.44
CA ARG A 294 2.44 13.32 -38.49
C ARG A 294 3.20 12.88 -39.74
N ASN A 295 4.32 13.54 -40.06
CA ASN A 295 5.13 13.23 -41.25
C ASN A 295 6.26 12.23 -40.96
N MET A 296 6.42 11.77 -39.72
CA MET A 296 7.45 10.80 -39.36
C MET A 296 7.00 9.37 -39.68
N ARG A 297 7.93 8.50 -40.07
CA ARG A 297 7.65 7.10 -40.45
C ARG A 297 6.93 6.29 -39.36
N GLY A 298 7.15 6.62 -38.09
CA GLY A 298 6.47 5.97 -36.96
C GLY A 298 5.19 6.66 -36.48
N GLY A 299 4.72 7.71 -37.17
CA GLY A 299 3.43 8.40 -36.97
C GLY A 299 2.93 8.45 -35.51
N PRO A 300 1.87 7.69 -35.14
CA PRO A 300 1.27 7.73 -33.80
C PRO A 300 2.21 7.33 -32.66
N ALA A 301 3.20 6.48 -32.93
CA ALA A 301 4.15 6.06 -31.90
C ALA A 301 5.06 7.22 -31.49
N HIS A 302 5.51 8.03 -32.45
CA HIS A 302 6.29 9.23 -32.14
C HIS A 302 5.42 10.30 -31.47
N ALA A 303 4.15 10.44 -31.90
CA ALA A 303 3.19 11.31 -31.24
C ALA A 303 2.96 10.92 -29.78
N ALA A 304 2.89 9.62 -29.48
CA ALA A 304 2.73 9.11 -28.12
C ALA A 304 3.95 9.44 -27.24
N VAL A 305 5.17 9.28 -27.76
CA VAL A 305 6.40 9.61 -27.04
C VAL A 305 6.48 11.11 -26.76
N VAL A 306 6.26 11.96 -27.78
CA VAL A 306 6.31 13.43 -27.62
C VAL A 306 5.21 13.91 -26.68
N SER A 307 3.98 13.40 -26.82
CA SER A 307 2.89 13.73 -25.91
C SER A 307 3.18 13.28 -24.48
N SER A 308 3.78 12.11 -24.29
CA SER A 308 4.18 11.61 -22.97
C SER A 308 5.28 12.47 -22.36
N ALA A 309 6.26 12.93 -23.16
CA ALA A 309 7.27 13.86 -22.68
C ALA A 309 6.65 15.20 -22.23
N MET A 310 5.74 15.78 -23.02
CA MET A 310 5.04 17.02 -22.68
C MET A 310 4.11 16.88 -21.46
N PHE A 311 3.42 15.74 -21.32
CA PHE A 311 2.61 15.48 -20.12
C PHE A 311 3.48 15.23 -18.89
N GLY A 312 4.62 14.56 -19.06
CA GLY A 312 5.57 14.29 -17.98
C GLY A 312 6.13 15.57 -17.36
N THR A 313 6.45 16.59 -18.17
CA THR A 313 6.95 17.88 -17.66
C THR A 313 5.91 18.65 -16.86
N ILE A 314 4.61 18.45 -17.15
CA ILE A 314 3.51 19.12 -16.43
C ILE A 314 3.12 18.34 -15.17
N THR A 315 3.02 17.03 -15.27
CA THR A 315 2.48 16.17 -14.19
C THR A 315 3.51 15.80 -13.14
N GLY A 316 4.81 15.91 -13.44
CA GLY A 316 5.90 15.72 -12.47
C GLY A 316 6.11 14.29 -11.96
N GLY A 317 5.35 13.31 -12.46
CA GLY A 317 5.40 11.93 -11.97
C GLY A 317 5.12 10.86 -13.04
N PRO A 318 5.87 9.75 -13.05
CA PRO A 318 5.75 8.72 -14.09
C PRO A 318 4.41 7.97 -14.05
N VAL A 319 3.87 7.71 -12.86
CA VAL A 319 2.59 7.00 -12.68
C VAL A 319 1.44 7.79 -13.33
N VAL A 320 1.41 9.10 -13.10
CA VAL A 320 0.40 10.03 -13.64
C VAL A 320 0.48 10.09 -15.15
N ASN A 321 1.71 10.17 -15.66
CA ASN A 321 1.96 10.29 -17.08
C ASN A 321 1.42 9.07 -17.83
N VAL A 322 1.75 7.86 -17.37
CA VAL A 322 1.27 6.61 -17.99
C VAL A 322 -0.25 6.49 -17.90
N LEU A 323 -0.85 6.80 -16.75
CA LEU A 323 -2.31 6.68 -16.57
C LEU A 323 -3.09 7.73 -17.37
N SER A 324 -2.55 8.94 -17.55
CA SER A 324 -3.23 10.04 -18.25
C SER A 324 -3.04 9.98 -19.75
N THR A 325 -1.82 9.70 -20.21
CA THR A 325 -1.54 9.65 -21.65
C THR A 325 -1.92 8.29 -22.24
N GLY A 326 -1.69 7.19 -21.51
CA GLY A 326 -1.96 5.83 -22.00
C GLY A 326 -3.41 5.60 -22.40
N VAL A 327 -4.37 6.11 -21.62
CA VAL A 327 -5.81 5.99 -21.93
C VAL A 327 -6.21 6.69 -23.23
N LEU A 328 -5.42 7.66 -23.69
CA LEU A 328 -5.64 8.37 -24.94
C LEU A 328 -4.78 7.80 -26.07
N THR A 329 -3.49 7.53 -25.82
CA THR A 329 -2.52 7.11 -26.84
C THR A 329 -2.69 5.65 -27.25
N ILE A 330 -3.01 4.73 -26.33
CA ILE A 330 -3.15 3.30 -26.63
C ILE A 330 -4.28 3.06 -27.64
N PRO A 331 -5.52 3.55 -27.45
CA PRO A 331 -6.57 3.38 -28.44
C PRO A 331 -6.24 4.02 -29.80
N MET A 332 -5.50 5.13 -29.81
CA MET A 332 -5.06 5.77 -31.05
C MET A 332 -4.02 4.93 -31.81
N MET A 333 -3.09 4.29 -31.10
CA MET A 333 -2.11 3.38 -31.70
C MET A 333 -2.80 2.12 -32.26
N LEU A 334 -3.71 1.51 -31.49
CA LEU A 334 -4.49 0.35 -31.94
C LEU A 334 -5.30 0.65 -33.22
N LYS A 335 -5.96 1.82 -33.29
CA LYS A 335 -6.69 2.27 -34.49
C LYS A 335 -5.82 2.40 -35.74
N ARG A 336 -4.50 2.50 -35.59
CA ARG A 336 -3.54 2.60 -36.70
C ARG A 336 -2.83 1.28 -37.02
N GLY A 337 -3.21 0.18 -36.38
CA GLY A 337 -2.69 -1.16 -36.67
C GLY A 337 -1.44 -1.55 -35.87
N PHE A 338 -1.10 -0.81 -34.81
CA PHE A 338 -0.14 -1.28 -33.82
C PHE A 338 -0.80 -2.38 -32.97
N SER A 339 -0.12 -3.49 -32.71
CA SER A 339 -0.63 -4.65 -31.95
C SER A 339 0.06 -4.82 -30.61
#